data_AF-A0A803P3D9-F1
#
_entry.id   AF-A0A803P3D9-F1
#
_cell.length_a   1.000
_cell.length_b   1.000
_cell.length_c   1.000
_cell.angle_alpha   90.00
_cell.angle_beta   90.00
_cell.angle_gamma   90.00
#
_symmetry.space_group_name_H-M   'P 1'
#
loop_
_entity.id
_entity.type
_entity.pdbx_description
1 polymer ?
#
loop_
_entity_poly.entity_id
_entity_poly.type
_entity_poly.pdbx_seq_one_letter_code
_entity_poly.pdbx_strand_id
1 'polypeptide(L)'
;MHAESGYWRPKSDGTIEVVIAQSTGLVEVQKGTYDADQKVIKLQSELVGNASKVKEIARVFELKDEGLSYEVQMATNLTKLEPHLNALLKKL
;
A
#
# COMPACT_ATOMS: atom_id res chain seq x y z
N MET A 1 10.09 -7.87 -13.91
CA MET A 1 8.85 -7.06 -13.76
C MET A 1 8.01 -7.71 -12.67
N HIS A 2 7.33 -6.91 -11.84
CA HIS A 2 6.55 -7.41 -10.68
C HIS A 2 5.06 -7.46 -11.02
N ALA A 3 4.33 -8.34 -10.35
CA ALA A 3 2.87 -8.34 -10.31
C ALA A 3 2.41 -8.56 -8.87
N GLU A 4 1.30 -7.93 -8.51
CA GLU A 4 0.64 -8.14 -7.22
C GLU A 4 -0.88 -8.15 -7.44
N SER A 5 -1.59 -8.89 -6.60
CA SER A 5 -3.05 -8.97 -6.65
C SER A 5 -3.62 -9.17 -5.25
N GLY A 6 -4.86 -8.76 -5.03
CA GLY A 6 -5.40 -8.67 -3.69
C GLY A 6 -6.83 -8.16 -3.62
N TYR A 7 -7.27 -7.88 -2.39
CA TYR A 7 -8.63 -7.43 -2.11
C TYR A 7 -8.61 -6.20 -1.21
N TRP A 8 -9.43 -5.21 -1.56
CA TRP A 8 -9.65 -3.97 -0.80
C TRP A 8 -10.98 -4.07 -0.07
N ARG A 9 -11.00 -3.76 1.24
CA ARG A 9 -12.16 -3.99 2.11
C ARG A 9 -12.45 -2.75 2.97
N PRO A 10 -12.94 -1.64 2.37
CA PRO A 10 -13.32 -0.44 3.11
C PRO A 10 -14.59 -0.68 3.95
N LYS A 11 -14.69 0.04 5.07
CA LYS A 11 -15.86 0.09 5.95
C LYS A 11 -16.40 1.52 6.04
N SER A 12 -17.70 1.68 6.30
CA SER A 12 -18.37 2.98 6.36
C SER A 12 -17.87 3.91 7.49
N ASP A 13 -17.08 3.39 8.43
CA ASP A 13 -16.44 4.17 9.52
C ASP A 13 -15.11 4.82 9.08
N GLY A 14 -14.74 4.74 7.80
CA GLY A 14 -13.51 5.30 7.26
C GLY A 14 -12.29 4.38 7.40
N THR A 15 -12.43 3.20 8.02
CA THR A 15 -11.36 2.21 8.09
C THR A 15 -11.30 1.35 6.83
N ILE A 16 -10.11 0.83 6.54
CA ILE A 16 -9.90 -0.09 5.43
C ILE A 16 -8.81 -1.11 5.77
N GLU A 17 -9.01 -2.35 5.30
CA GLU A 17 -7.96 -3.35 5.21
C GLU A 17 -7.75 -3.75 3.74
N VAL A 18 -6.49 -4.06 3.40
CA VAL A 18 -6.10 -4.55 2.07
C VAL A 18 -5.20 -5.76 2.25
N VAL A 19 -5.51 -6.84 1.55
CA VAL A 19 -4.67 -8.05 1.53
C VAL A 19 -4.07 -8.22 0.15
N ILE A 20 -2.75 -8.40 0.07
CA ILE A 20 -2.01 -8.44 -1.20
C ILE A 20 -1.09 -9.66 -1.21
N ALA A 21 -1.08 -10.39 -2.31
CA ALA A 21 -0.06 -11.38 -2.64
C ALA A 21 0.80 -10.87 -3.81
N GLN A 22 2.12 -10.94 -3.65
CA GLN A 22 3.08 -10.50 -4.65
C GLN A 22 3.69 -11.68 -5.41
N SER A 23 4.05 -11.48 -6.68
CA SER A 23 4.72 -12.48 -7.52
C SER A 23 6.11 -12.89 -7.01
N THR A 24 6.67 -12.13 -6.08
CA THR A 24 7.94 -12.39 -5.38
C THR A 24 7.80 -13.36 -4.20
N GLY A 25 6.56 -13.79 -3.91
CA GLY A 25 6.27 -14.74 -2.83
C GLY A 25 5.93 -14.09 -1.49
N LEU A 26 5.79 -12.77 -1.41
CA LEU A 26 5.39 -12.05 -0.20
C LEU A 26 3.86 -11.94 -0.09
N VAL A 27 3.37 -11.89 1.15
CA VAL A 27 1.97 -11.51 1.44
C VAL A 27 1.94 -10.33 2.41
N GLU A 28 0.97 -9.44 2.22
CA GLU A 28 0.78 -8.28 3.09
C GLU A 28 -0.65 -8.26 3.64
N VAL A 29 -0.78 -7.91 4.92
CA VAL A 29 -2.02 -7.40 5.50
C VAL A 29 -1.79 -5.94 5.83
N GLN A 30 -2.51 -5.06 5.13
CA GLN A 30 -2.46 -3.63 5.27
C GLN A 30 -3.72 -3.14 5.98
N LYS A 31 -3.58 -2.19 6.91
CA LYS A 31 -4.71 -1.52 7.57
C LYS A 31 -4.50 -0.01 7.55
N GLY A 32 -5.60 0.72 7.56
CA GLY A 32 -5.54 2.16 7.74
C GLY A 32 -6.89 2.81 7.49
N THR A 33 -6.85 3.98 6.86
CA THR A 33 -8.04 4.81 6.67
C THR A 33 -8.13 5.31 5.23
N TYR A 34 -9.36 5.62 4.83
CA TYR A 34 -9.63 6.36 3.61
C TYR A 34 -10.44 7.62 3.92
N ASP A 35 -10.21 8.65 3.12
CA ASP A 35 -10.97 9.89 3.11
C ASP A 35 -11.53 10.06 1.69
N ALA A 36 -12.86 9.99 1.56
CA ALA A 36 -13.53 10.07 0.27
C ALA A 36 -13.55 11.51 -0.30
N ASP A 37 -13.56 12.52 0.57
CA ASP A 37 -13.59 13.92 0.18
C ASP A 37 -12.20 14.35 -0.31
N GLN A 38 -11.15 13.96 0.42
CA GLN A 38 -9.76 14.18 0.03
C GLN A 38 -9.29 13.19 -1.04
N LYS A 39 -10.03 12.10 -1.28
CA LYS A 39 -9.68 11.00 -2.20
C LYS A 39 -8.31 10.40 -1.90
N VAL A 40 -8.03 10.21 -0.60
CA VAL A 40 -6.76 9.68 -0.09
C VAL A 40 -7.00 8.37 0.64
N ILE A 41 -6.08 7.42 0.48
CA ILE A 41 -6.01 6.19 1.26
C ILE A 41 -4.62 6.08 1.87
N LYS A 42 -4.55 5.81 3.17
CA LYS A 42 -3.29 5.61 3.91
C LYS A 42 -3.31 4.24 4.57
N LEU A 43 -2.28 3.45 4.31
CA LEU A 43 -2.17 2.08 4.77
C LEU A 43 -0.81 1.87 5.45
N GLN A 44 -0.83 1.08 6.52
CA GLN A 44 0.34 0.56 7.22
C GLN A 44 0.20 -0.96 7.34
N SER A 45 1.28 -1.68 7.12
CA SER A 45 1.30 -3.14 7.24
C SER A 45 1.09 -3.55 8.69
N GLU A 46 0.07 -4.36 8.94
CA GLU A 46 -0.07 -5.18 10.15
C GLU A 46 0.84 -6.41 10.06
N LEU A 47 0.98 -6.97 8.86
CA LEU A 47 1.79 -8.16 8.60
C LEU A 47 2.46 -8.09 7.24
N VAL A 48 3.74 -8.48 7.21
CA VAL A 48 4.47 -8.81 5.98
C VAL A 48 4.98 -10.25 6.12
N GLY A 49 4.40 -11.16 5.34
CA GLY A 49 4.66 -12.60 5.39
C GLY A 49 5.63 -13.05 4.31
N ASN A 50 6.41 -14.08 4.63
CA ASN A 50 7.41 -14.70 3.75
C ASN A 50 8.47 -13.70 3.21
N ALA A 51 8.73 -12.62 3.96
CA ALA A 51 9.78 -11.66 3.66
C ALA A 51 11.09 -12.02 4.35
N SER A 52 12.21 -11.95 3.63
CA SER A 52 13.55 -12.22 4.19
C SER A 52 14.13 -11.04 4.97
N LYS A 53 13.82 -9.80 4.55
CA LYS A 53 14.38 -8.57 5.13
C LYS A 53 13.35 -7.48 5.41
N VAL A 54 12.21 -7.50 4.73
CA VAL A 54 11.18 -6.47 4.84
C VAL A 54 10.43 -6.66 6.15
N LYS A 55 10.31 -5.58 6.93
CA LYS A 55 9.59 -5.58 8.21
C LYS A 55 8.25 -4.87 8.11
N GLU A 56 8.23 -3.72 7.44
CA GLU A 56 7.05 -2.87 7.36
C GLU A 56 6.93 -2.31 5.95
N ILE A 57 5.68 -2.14 5.52
CA ILE A 57 5.33 -1.50 4.26
C ILE A 57 4.20 -0.51 4.56
N ALA A 58 4.38 0.75 4.15
CA ALA A 58 3.33 1.75 4.16
C ALA A 58 2.97 2.12 2.72
N ARG A 59 1.69 2.34 2.45
CA ARG A 59 1.21 2.71 1.13
C ARG A 59 0.28 3.91 1.23
N VAL A 60 0.51 4.92 0.41
CA VAL A 60 -0.38 6.08 0.29
C VAL A 60 -0.84 6.17 -1.15
N PHE A 61 -2.16 6.28 -1.33
CA PHE A 61 -2.79 6.49 -2.62
C PHE A 61 -3.56 7.80 -2.58
N GLU A 62 -3.45 8.59 -3.63
CA GLU A 62 -4.14 9.87 -3.76
C GLU A 62 -4.60 10.04 -5.20
N LEU A 63 -5.91 10.28 -5.38
CA LEU A 63 -6.47 10.61 -6.68
C LEU A 63 -6.36 12.12 -6.92
N LYS A 64 -5.48 12.50 -7.83
CA LYS A 64 -5.23 13.88 -8.26
C LYS A 64 -5.91 14.13 -9.61
N ASP A 65 -5.95 15.39 -10.03
CA ASP A 65 -6.51 15.76 -11.33
C ASP A 65 -5.76 15.08 -12.49
N GLU A 66 -4.45 14.88 -12.34
CA GLU A 66 -3.61 14.20 -13.34
C GLU A 66 -3.68 12.66 -13.33
N GLY A 67 -4.31 12.04 -12.33
CA GLY A 67 -4.45 10.59 -12.21
C GLY A 67 -4.33 10.02 -10.79
N LEU A 68 -4.20 8.70 -10.70
CA LEU A 68 -3.99 8.01 -9.44
C LEU A 68 -2.50 8.01 -9.10
N SER A 69 -2.11 8.73 -8.06
CA SER A 69 -0.75 8.71 -7.54
C SER A 69 -0.62 7.73 -6.38
N TYR A 70 0.56 7.12 -6.24
CA TYR A 70 0.87 6.34 -5.06
C TYR A 70 2.33 6.42 -4.66
N GLU A 71 2.58 6.25 -3.37
CA GLU A 71 3.90 6.04 -2.77
C GLU A 71 3.87 4.75 -1.95
N VAL A 72 4.94 3.95 -2.07
CA VAL A 72 5.21 2.80 -1.22
C VAL A 72 6.48 3.10 -0.44
N GLN A 73 6.38 3.07 0.88
CA GLN A 73 7.52 3.13 1.78
C GLN A 73 7.78 1.74 2.34
N MET A 74 9.05 1.43 2.60
CA MET A 74 9.45 0.12 3.10
C MET A 74 10.49 0.29 4.20
N ALA A 75 10.34 -0.48 5.28
CA ALA A 75 11.36 -0.64 6.30
C ALA A 75 11.96 -2.04 6.20
N THR A 76 13.25 -2.17 6.51
CA THR A 76 13.93 -3.46 6.57
C THR A 76 14.42 -3.77 7.99
N ASN A 77 15.09 -4.91 8.16
CA ASN A 77 15.81 -5.19 9.40
C ASN A 77 16.89 -4.16 9.73
N LEU A 78 17.36 -3.36 8.76
CA LEU A 78 18.47 -2.42 8.90
C LEU A 78 18.07 -0.96 8.73
N THR A 79 16.95 -0.69 8.05
CA THR A 79 16.50 0.67 7.71
C THR A 79 15.13 0.95 8.31
N LYS A 80 14.91 2.21 8.68
CA LYS A 80 13.59 2.71 9.05
C LYS A 80 12.73 2.82 7.78
N LEU A 81 11.43 3.07 7.98
CA LEU A 81 10.49 3.29 6.89
C LEU A 81 10.95 4.46 6.02
N GLU A 82 11.25 4.17 4.75
CA GLU A 82 11.76 5.13 3.77
C GLU A 82 11.07 4.95 2.41
N PRO A 83 10.98 6.00 1.57
CA PRO A 83 10.39 5.91 0.24
C PRO A 83 11.09 4.86 -0.62
N HIS A 84 10.31 3.95 -1.21
CA HIS A 84 10.81 2.88 -2.07
C HIS A 84 10.30 2.98 -3.50
N LEU A 85 9.00 3.22 -3.68
CA LEU A 85 8.37 3.36 -5.01
C LEU A 85 7.44 4.58 -5.03
N ASN A 86 7.37 5.23 -6.19
CA ASN A 86 6.35 6.22 -6.49
C ASN A 86 5.88 6.07 -7.95
N ALA A 87 4.61 6.34 -8.22
CA ALA A 87 4.12 6.40 -9.60
C ALA A 87 2.85 7.25 -9.72
N LEU A 88 2.51 7.58 -10.97
CA LEU A 88 1.26 8.23 -11.36
C LEU A 88 0.64 7.44 -12.51
N LEU A 89 -0.59 6.94 -12.33
CA LEU A 89 -1.33 6.22 -13.35
C LEU A 89 -2.44 7.10 -13.93
N LYS A 90 -2.60 7.06 -15.26
CA LYS A 90 -3.74 7.67 -15.94
C LYS A 90 -4.83 6.63 -16.17
N LYS A 91 -6.09 7.05 -16.01
CA LYS A 91 -7.23 6.26 -16.44
C LYS A 91 -7.20 6.16 -17.97
N LEU A 92 -7.25 4.93 -18.48
CA LEU A 92 -7.31 4.64 -19.91
C LEU A 92 -8.70 4.91 -20.50
#